data_AF-A0AAV2KSC7-F1
#
_entry.id   AF-A0AAV2KSC7-F1
#
_cell.length_a   1.000
_cell.length_b   1.000
_cell.length_c   1.000
_cell.angle_alpha   90.00
_cell.angle_beta   90.00
_cell.angle_gamma   90.00
#
_symmetry.space_group_name_H-M   'P 1'
#
loop_
_entity.id
_entity.type
_entity.pdbx_description
1 polymer ?
#
loop_
_entity_poly.entity_id
_entity_poly.type
_entity_poly.pdbx_seq_one_letter_code
_entity_poly.pdbx_strand_id
1 'polypeptide(L)'
;MWHPTLIAEALFAIANIFSSLRLISLFTANSHLGPLQISLGRMVLDILKFLFIYCLVLLAFANGLNQLYFYYETTAAEEPNNCKGIRCERQNNAFSTLFETLQSLFWSIFGLLNLYVTNVKARHEFTEFVGATMFGTYNIISLVVLLNMLIAMMNNSYQLIADHADIEWKFARTKLWMSYFDEGGTLPPPFNIVPSPKSVWYLLMWLHTRLCVRVQTHGEDSHKCENLREFTLAAAVWFGSLNLL
;
A
#
# COMPACT_ATOMS: atom_id res chain seq x y z
N MET A 1 -12.23 -23.91 1.07
CA MET A 1 -11.60 -24.09 -0.26
C MET A 1 -11.42 -22.70 -0.87
N TRP A 2 -10.22 -22.33 -1.28
CA TRP A 2 -9.91 -21.00 -1.82
C TRP A 2 -10.28 -20.94 -3.30
N HIS A 3 -11.44 -20.37 -3.61
CA HIS A 3 -11.92 -20.27 -5.00
C HIS A 3 -11.23 -19.10 -5.71
N PRO A 4 -10.65 -19.28 -6.91
CA PRO A 4 -9.86 -18.25 -7.58
C PRO A 4 -10.66 -17.00 -7.93
N THR A 5 -11.97 -17.11 -8.22
CA THR A 5 -12.80 -15.92 -8.49
C THR A 5 -12.97 -15.03 -7.26
N LEU A 6 -13.11 -15.59 -6.06
CA LEU A 6 -13.23 -14.80 -4.83
C LEU A 6 -11.94 -14.03 -4.53
N ILE A 7 -10.79 -14.65 -4.80
CA ILE A 7 -9.49 -13.99 -4.68
C ILE A 7 -9.38 -12.86 -5.71
N ALA A 8 -9.82 -13.10 -6.96
CA ALA A 8 -9.80 -12.08 -8.01
C ALA A 8 -10.69 -10.88 -7.65
N GLU A 9 -11.90 -11.11 -7.14
CA GLU A 9 -12.81 -10.06 -6.69
C GLU A 9 -12.22 -9.26 -5.53
N ALA A 10 -11.61 -9.92 -4.53
CA ALA A 10 -10.96 -9.26 -3.40
C ALA A 10 -9.77 -8.39 -3.85
N LEU A 11 -8.89 -8.92 -4.70
CA LEU A 11 -7.76 -8.18 -5.24
C LEU A 11 -8.21 -7.01 -6.12
N PHE A 12 -9.27 -7.20 -6.90
CA PHE A 12 -9.86 -6.13 -7.72
C PHE A 12 -10.42 -5.00 -6.85
N ALA A 13 -11.10 -5.32 -5.75
CA ALA A 13 -11.58 -4.33 -4.78
C ALA A 13 -10.41 -3.53 -4.16
N ILE A 14 -9.34 -4.22 -3.74
CA ILE A 14 -8.13 -3.57 -3.21
C ILE A 14 -7.48 -2.65 -4.27
N ALA A 15 -7.40 -3.11 -5.52
CA ALA A 15 -6.87 -2.31 -6.63
C ALA A 15 -7.69 -1.04 -6.88
N ASN A 16 -9.02 -1.13 -6.80
CA ASN A 16 -9.90 0.04 -6.95
C ASN A 16 -9.70 1.08 -5.83
N ILE A 17 -9.44 0.64 -4.60
CA ILE A 17 -9.09 1.54 -3.49
C ILE A 17 -7.78 2.27 -3.79
N PHE A 18 -6.72 1.57 -4.20
CA PHE A 18 -5.46 2.23 -4.57
C PHE A 18 -5.59 3.15 -5.79
N SER A 19 -6.38 2.75 -6.78
CA SER A 19 -6.66 3.55 -7.98
C SER A 19 -7.34 4.89 -7.62
N SER A 20 -8.36 4.85 -6.77
CA SER A 20 -9.05 6.06 -6.30
C SER A 20 -8.18 6.91 -5.37
N LEU A 21 -7.37 6.31 -4.48
CA LEU A 21 -6.42 7.03 -3.62
C LEU A 21 -5.34 7.77 -4.44
N ARG A 22 -5.00 7.30 -5.65
CA ARG A 22 -4.06 8.00 -6.53
C ARG A 22 -4.52 9.42 -6.87
N LEU A 23 -5.83 9.72 -6.82
CA LEU A 23 -6.35 11.07 -7.04
C LEU A 23 -5.79 12.10 -6.04
N ILE A 24 -5.38 11.68 -4.84
CA ILE A 24 -4.72 12.54 -3.86
C ILE A 24 -3.45 13.16 -4.46
N SER A 25 -2.72 12.45 -5.33
CA SER A 25 -1.52 12.99 -6.00
C SER A 25 -1.81 14.23 -6.85
N LEU A 26 -3.04 14.40 -7.35
CA LEU A 26 -3.45 15.59 -8.12
C LEU A 26 -3.61 16.83 -7.24
N PHE A 27 -3.80 16.69 -5.93
CA PHE A 27 -3.92 17.84 -5.02
C PHE A 27 -2.64 18.70 -4.99
N THR A 28 -1.49 18.14 -5.36
CA THR A 28 -0.22 18.88 -5.54
C THR A 28 -0.30 19.99 -6.58
N ALA A 29 -1.24 19.91 -7.54
CA ALA A 29 -1.45 20.97 -8.53
C ALA A 29 -2.16 22.20 -7.94
N ASN A 30 -2.98 22.02 -6.89
CA ASN A 30 -3.73 23.11 -6.26
C ASN A 30 -2.86 23.89 -5.25
N SER A 31 -3.00 25.21 -5.23
CA SER A 31 -2.24 26.09 -4.33
C SER A 31 -2.60 25.94 -2.86
N HIS A 32 -3.86 25.62 -2.54
CA HIS A 32 -4.31 25.49 -1.16
C HIS A 32 -4.09 24.08 -0.58
N LEU A 33 -4.34 23.03 -1.37
CA LEU A 33 -4.24 21.65 -0.91
C LEU A 33 -2.83 21.05 -1.05
N GLY A 34 -2.00 21.61 -1.93
CA GLY A 34 -0.65 21.10 -2.20
C GLY A 34 0.28 21.12 -0.98
N PRO A 35 0.49 22.25 -0.31
CA PRO A 35 1.33 22.31 0.89
C PRO A 35 0.84 21.39 2.02
N LEU A 36 -0.49 21.27 2.18
CA LEU A 36 -1.11 20.37 3.15
C LEU A 36 -0.84 18.90 2.82
N GLN A 37 -0.92 18.50 1.55
CA GLN A 37 -0.60 17.15 1.13
C GLN A 37 0.89 16.81 1.35
N ILE A 38 1.80 17.73 1.03
CA ILE A 38 3.25 17.51 1.16
C ILE A 38 3.63 17.37 2.64
N SER A 39 3.08 18.22 3.51
CA SER A 39 3.28 18.14 4.94
C SER A 39 2.73 16.82 5.52
N LEU A 40 1.54 16.39 5.12
CA LEU A 40 0.99 15.07 5.48
C LEU A 40 1.91 13.92 5.04
N GLY A 41 2.39 13.92 3.79
CA GLY A 41 3.25 12.85 3.27
C GLY A 41 4.55 12.69 4.05
N ARG A 42 5.10 13.80 4.57
CA ARG A 42 6.31 13.77 5.40
C ARG A 42 6.03 13.31 6.83
N MET A 43 4.94 13.76 7.43
CA MET A 43 4.52 13.32 8.76
C MET A 43 4.26 11.80 8.81
N VAL A 44 3.82 11.17 7.71
CA VAL A 44 3.62 9.72 7.64
C VAL A 44 4.90 8.95 7.99
N LEU A 45 6.09 9.45 7.65
CA LEU A 45 7.35 8.78 8.01
C LEU A 45 7.58 8.75 9.52
N ASP A 46 7.16 9.78 10.25
CA ASP A 46 7.25 9.82 11.70
C ASP A 46 6.18 8.95 12.35
N ILE A 47 4.96 8.92 11.78
CA ILE A 47 3.89 8.01 12.21
C ILE A 47 4.33 6.55 12.05
N LEU A 48 5.00 6.18 10.96
CA LEU A 48 5.50 4.82 10.74
C LEU A 48 6.55 4.40 11.78
N LYS A 49 7.45 5.31 12.19
CA LYS A 49 8.41 5.03 13.27
C LYS A 49 7.69 4.79 14.60
N PHE A 50 6.66 5.58 14.91
CA PHE A 50 5.88 5.38 16.12
C PHE A 50 5.06 4.10 16.09
N LEU A 51 4.47 3.77 14.93
CA LEU A 51 3.72 2.54 14.72
C LEU A 51 4.56 1.29 15.03
N PHE A 52 5.87 1.32 14.79
CA PHE A 52 6.76 0.24 15.18
C PHE A 52 6.78 0.00 16.69
N ILE A 53 6.86 1.07 17.50
CA ILE A 53 6.79 0.97 18.98
C ILE A 53 5.43 0.40 19.39
N TYR A 54 4.35 0.88 18.78
CA TYR A 54 3.01 0.37 19.02
C TYR A 54 2.89 -1.13 18.70
N CYS A 55 3.44 -1.60 17.57
CA CYS A 55 3.46 -3.01 17.20
C CYS A 55 4.18 -3.89 18.25
N LEU A 56 5.26 -3.40 18.86
CA LEU A 56 5.95 -4.12 19.94
C LEU A 56 5.08 -4.28 21.18
N VAL A 57 4.37 -3.21 21.57
CA VAL A 57 3.41 -3.26 22.68
C VAL A 57 2.27 -4.24 22.36
N LEU A 58 1.69 -4.15 21.17
CA LEU A 58 0.63 -5.03 20.73
C LEU A 58 1.07 -6.50 20.74
N LEU A 59 2.26 -6.82 20.25
CA LEU A 59 2.81 -8.19 20.30
C LEU A 59 3.06 -8.68 21.73
N ALA A 60 3.57 -7.82 22.62
CA ALA A 60 3.81 -8.18 24.02
C ALA A 60 2.50 -8.55 24.75
N PHE A 61 1.46 -7.73 24.59
CA PHE A 61 0.15 -7.99 25.19
C PHE A 61 -0.58 -9.15 24.51
N ALA A 62 -0.45 -9.31 23.19
CA ALA A 62 -1.00 -10.46 22.47
C ALA A 62 -0.42 -11.77 22.98
N ASN A 63 0.90 -11.85 23.17
CA ASN A 63 1.55 -13.03 23.75
C ASN A 63 1.06 -13.30 25.18
N GLY A 64 0.94 -12.26 26.02
CA GLY A 64 0.46 -12.41 27.39
C GLY A 64 -0.99 -12.92 27.47
N LEU A 65 -1.90 -12.34 26.69
CA LEU A 65 -3.30 -12.75 26.66
C LEU A 65 -3.51 -14.11 26.00
N ASN A 66 -2.79 -14.39 24.90
CA ASN A 66 -2.81 -15.71 24.28
C ASN A 66 -2.38 -16.78 25.28
N GLN A 67 -1.28 -16.55 26.01
CA GLN A 67 -0.77 -17.51 26.99
C GLN A 67 -1.78 -17.78 28.12
N LEU A 68 -2.56 -16.77 28.51
CA LEU A 68 -3.58 -16.89 29.56
C LEU A 68 -4.83 -17.64 29.06
N TYR A 69 -5.27 -17.37 27.82
CA TYR A 69 -6.55 -17.85 27.29
C TYR A 69 -6.45 -19.03 26.32
N PHE A 70 -5.25 -19.47 25.94
CA PHE A 70 -5.03 -20.58 24.99
C PHE A 70 -5.74 -21.88 25.40
N TYR A 71 -5.84 -22.17 26.69
CA TYR A 71 -6.49 -23.38 27.20
C TYR A 71 -8.03 -23.35 27.12
N TYR A 72 -8.64 -22.18 26.92
CA TYR A 72 -10.09 -22.01 26.89
C TYR A 72 -10.65 -21.98 25.46
N GLU A 73 -9.94 -22.56 24.50
CA GLU A 73 -10.40 -22.64 23.11
C GLU A 73 -11.66 -23.52 23.00
N THR A 74 -12.77 -22.95 22.50
CA THR A 74 -13.98 -23.71 22.16
C THR A 74 -14.06 -24.02 20.67
N THR A 75 -14.73 -25.13 20.33
CA THR A 75 -14.99 -25.50 18.94
C THR A 75 -16.16 -24.69 18.37
N ALA A 76 -16.16 -24.46 17.04
CA ALA A 76 -17.21 -23.69 16.38
C ALA A 76 -18.62 -24.31 16.57
N ALA A 77 -18.70 -25.64 16.71
CA ALA A 77 -19.95 -26.36 16.94
C ALA A 77 -20.60 -26.08 18.31
N GLU A 78 -19.82 -25.62 19.29
CA GLU A 78 -20.30 -25.29 20.64
C GLU A 78 -20.82 -23.85 20.76
N GLU A 79 -20.66 -23.05 19.71
CA GLU A 79 -21.04 -21.64 19.68
C GLU A 79 -22.33 -21.44 18.86
N PRO A 80 -23.17 -20.45 19.23
CA PRO A 80 -24.39 -20.17 18.50
C PRO A 80 -24.07 -19.85 17.03
N ASN A 81 -24.89 -20.37 16.10
CA ASN A 81 -24.76 -20.21 14.66
C ASN A 81 -23.48 -20.79 14.02
N ASN A 82 -22.73 -21.65 14.72
CA ASN A 82 -21.50 -22.27 14.21
C ASN A 82 -20.46 -21.23 13.75
N CYS A 83 -20.42 -20.08 14.44
CA CYS A 83 -19.53 -18.96 14.14
C CYS A 83 -18.45 -18.84 15.22
N LYS A 84 -17.18 -18.76 14.80
CA LYS A 84 -16.02 -18.61 15.67
C LYS A 84 -15.25 -17.32 15.36
N GLY A 85 -14.88 -16.60 16.41
CA GLY A 85 -14.02 -15.42 16.36
C GLY A 85 -14.73 -14.11 16.70
N ILE A 86 -13.97 -13.02 16.63
CA ILE A 86 -14.44 -11.67 17.00
C ILE A 86 -15.41 -11.03 16.00
N ARG A 87 -15.56 -11.63 14.82
CA ARG A 87 -16.41 -11.11 13.73
C ARG A 87 -17.85 -11.65 13.78
N CYS A 88 -18.15 -12.49 14.76
CA CYS A 88 -19.49 -13.01 14.99
C CYS A 88 -20.35 -11.98 15.74
N GLU A 89 -21.68 -12.09 15.63
CA GLU A 89 -22.63 -11.23 16.34
C GLU A 89 -22.36 -11.22 17.86
N ARG A 90 -22.14 -12.41 18.43
CA ARG A 90 -21.62 -12.57 19.78
C ARG A 90 -20.14 -12.90 19.68
N GLN A 91 -19.29 -11.99 20.15
CA GLN A 91 -17.85 -12.15 20.11
C GLN A 91 -17.43 -13.32 21.02
N ASN A 92 -16.74 -14.31 20.44
CA ASN A 92 -16.25 -15.48 21.17
C ASN A 92 -14.79 -15.74 20.81
N ASN A 93 -14.09 -16.49 21.67
CA ASN A 93 -12.71 -16.95 21.44
C ASN A 93 -11.73 -15.84 21.00
N ALA A 94 -11.90 -14.62 21.51
CA ALA A 94 -11.09 -13.47 21.10
C ALA A 94 -9.59 -13.68 21.37
N PHE A 95 -9.26 -14.41 22.43
CA PHE A 95 -7.89 -14.59 22.90
C PHE A 95 -7.33 -16.01 22.75
N SER A 96 -7.95 -16.88 21.95
CA SER A 96 -7.58 -18.29 21.88
C SER A 96 -6.35 -18.58 21.02
N THR A 97 -6.13 -17.79 19.96
CA THR A 97 -4.97 -17.94 19.08
C THR A 97 -4.23 -16.61 18.96
N LEU A 98 -2.92 -16.65 18.71
CA LEU A 98 -2.13 -15.44 18.58
C LEU A 98 -2.70 -14.51 17.51
N PHE A 99 -3.14 -15.03 16.37
CA PHE A 99 -3.70 -14.20 15.29
C PHE A 99 -5.02 -13.53 15.68
N GLU A 100 -5.94 -14.25 16.34
CA GLU A 100 -7.19 -13.67 16.85
C GLU A 100 -6.91 -12.67 17.98
N THR A 101 -5.92 -12.91 18.84
CA THR A 101 -5.54 -11.96 19.90
C THR A 101 -5.02 -10.65 19.31
N LEU A 102 -4.18 -10.72 18.27
CA LEU A 102 -3.67 -9.55 17.56
C LEU A 102 -4.81 -8.74 16.92
N GLN A 103 -5.75 -9.42 16.26
CA GLN A 103 -6.93 -8.75 15.70
C GLN A 103 -7.80 -8.13 16.79
N SER A 104 -8.04 -8.84 17.89
CA SER A 104 -8.86 -8.39 19.01
C SER A 104 -8.29 -7.11 19.63
N LEU A 105 -6.98 -7.08 19.90
CA LEU A 105 -6.28 -5.93 20.44
C LEU A 105 -6.23 -4.75 19.46
N PHE A 106 -6.14 -5.02 18.16
CA PHE A 106 -6.25 -3.98 17.14
C PHE A 106 -7.65 -3.35 17.11
N TRP A 107 -8.70 -4.16 17.11
CA TRP A 107 -10.08 -3.67 17.08
C TRP A 107 -10.53 -3.00 18.38
N SER A 108 -9.92 -3.34 19.52
CA SER A 108 -10.26 -2.70 20.78
C SER A 108 -9.86 -1.23 20.85
N ILE A 109 -8.87 -0.78 20.08
CA ILE A 109 -8.53 0.66 19.96
C ILE A 109 -9.71 1.47 19.45
N PHE A 110 -10.50 0.90 18.54
CA PHE A 110 -11.69 1.56 18.00
C PHE A 110 -12.92 1.38 18.89
N GLY A 111 -12.79 0.72 20.05
CA GLY A 111 -13.90 0.44 20.95
C GLY A 111 -14.89 -0.61 20.42
N LEU A 112 -14.49 -1.42 19.44
CA LEU A 112 -15.35 -2.43 18.81
C LEU A 112 -15.32 -3.80 19.51
N LEU A 113 -14.43 -3.98 20.49
CA LEU A 113 -14.33 -5.19 21.29
C LEU A 113 -15.03 -4.98 22.63
N ASN A 114 -16.00 -5.83 22.95
CA ASN A 114 -16.76 -5.75 24.19
C ASN A 114 -16.00 -6.38 25.36
N LEU A 115 -16.26 -5.93 26.60
CA LEU A 115 -15.60 -6.46 27.79
C LEU A 115 -15.93 -7.94 28.07
N TYR A 116 -17.11 -8.42 27.69
CA TYR A 116 -17.54 -9.80 27.99
C TYR A 116 -16.69 -10.88 27.29
N VAL A 117 -15.81 -10.51 26.35
CA VAL A 117 -14.90 -11.44 25.67
C VAL A 117 -13.80 -11.98 26.57
N THR A 118 -13.55 -11.35 27.73
CA THR A 118 -12.61 -11.85 28.74
C THR A 118 -13.22 -12.93 29.65
N ASN A 119 -14.54 -13.12 29.58
CA ASN A 119 -15.24 -14.13 30.38
C ASN A 119 -15.09 -15.51 29.73
N VAL A 120 -14.92 -16.54 30.56
CA VAL A 120 -14.76 -17.93 30.11
C VAL A 120 -15.95 -18.78 30.53
N LYS A 121 -16.23 -19.86 29.79
CA LYS A 121 -17.37 -20.74 30.10
C LYS A 121 -17.21 -21.45 31.45
N ALA A 122 -15.97 -21.76 31.83
CA ALA A 122 -15.63 -22.33 33.13
C ALA A 122 -15.52 -21.21 34.18
N ARG A 123 -16.06 -21.41 35.39
CA ARG A 123 -16.04 -20.40 36.45
C ARG A 123 -14.65 -20.26 37.08
N HIS A 124 -13.76 -19.54 36.41
CA HIS A 124 -12.42 -19.18 36.90
C HIS A 124 -12.29 -17.67 37.06
N GLU A 125 -12.87 -17.13 38.14
CA GLU A 125 -12.91 -15.69 38.40
C GLU A 125 -11.51 -15.04 38.45
N PHE A 126 -10.50 -15.78 38.93
CA PHE A 126 -9.12 -15.27 38.96
C PHE A 126 -8.55 -15.03 37.55
N THR A 127 -8.74 -16.00 36.64
CA THR A 127 -8.25 -15.88 35.26
C THR A 127 -8.98 -14.77 34.52
N GLU A 128 -10.30 -14.66 34.69
CA GLU A 128 -11.10 -13.59 34.11
C GLU A 128 -10.65 -12.22 34.62
N PHE A 129 -10.42 -12.08 35.92
CA PHE A 129 -9.95 -10.83 36.52
C PHE A 129 -8.55 -10.43 36.02
N VAL A 130 -7.60 -11.37 35.97
CA VAL A 130 -6.25 -11.10 35.46
C VAL A 130 -6.30 -10.72 33.98
N GLY A 131 -7.08 -11.44 33.17
CA GLY A 131 -7.24 -11.14 31.75
C GLY A 131 -7.90 -9.79 31.49
N ALA A 132 -8.96 -9.45 32.24
CA ALA A 132 -9.59 -8.13 32.20
C ALA A 132 -8.62 -7.02 32.62
N THR A 133 -7.75 -7.28 33.61
CA THR A 133 -6.72 -6.33 34.06
C THR A 133 -5.63 -6.14 33.00
N MET A 134 -5.14 -7.21 32.38
CA MET A 134 -4.18 -7.14 31.26
C MET A 134 -4.77 -6.39 30.06
N PHE A 135 -6.03 -6.64 29.73
CA PHE A 135 -6.73 -5.92 28.67
C PHE A 135 -6.95 -4.44 29.05
N GLY A 136 -7.33 -4.13 30.29
CA GLY A 136 -7.49 -2.76 30.77
C GLY A 136 -6.19 -1.96 30.73
N THR A 137 -5.09 -2.55 31.19
CA THR A 137 -3.75 -1.92 31.13
C THR A 137 -3.29 -1.70 29.70
N TYR A 138 -3.54 -2.65 28.79
CA TYR A 138 -3.32 -2.45 27.35
C TYR A 138 -4.08 -1.23 26.81
N ASN A 139 -5.38 -1.09 27.15
CA ASN A 139 -6.17 0.04 26.68
C ASN A 139 -5.66 1.38 27.25
N ILE A 140 -5.24 1.43 28.51
CA ILE A 140 -4.64 2.64 29.10
C ILE A 140 -3.34 3.01 28.36
N ILE A 141 -2.44 2.04 28.17
CA ILE A 141 -1.17 2.30 27.48
C ILE A 141 -1.43 2.73 26.03
N SER A 142 -2.28 2.02 25.29
CA SER A 142 -2.50 2.28 23.87
C SER A 142 -3.31 3.56 23.61
N LEU A 143 -4.45 3.74 24.28
CA LEU A 143 -5.37 4.85 24.02
C LEU A 143 -5.03 6.12 24.77
N VAL A 144 -4.49 6.03 25.98
CA VAL A 144 -4.21 7.22 26.80
C VAL A 144 -2.76 7.65 26.65
N VAL A 145 -1.81 6.72 26.67
CA VAL A 145 -0.38 7.08 26.61
C VAL A 145 0.09 7.21 25.17
N LEU A 146 0.02 6.13 24.40
CA LEU A 146 0.60 6.08 23.04
C LEU A 146 -0.13 7.01 22.07
N LEU A 147 -1.47 7.02 22.06
CA LEU A 147 -2.22 7.92 21.19
C LEU A 147 -1.91 9.40 21.47
N ASN A 148 -1.85 9.82 22.74
CA ASN A 148 -1.53 11.19 23.10
C ASN A 148 -0.08 11.56 22.76
N MET A 149 0.86 10.63 22.92
CA MET A 149 2.25 10.83 22.48
C MET A 149 2.35 10.94 20.96
N LEU A 150 1.58 10.16 20.19
CA LEU A 150 1.53 10.27 18.73
C LEU A 150 1.02 11.64 18.30
N ILE A 151 -0.05 12.15 18.92
CA ILE A 151 -0.58 13.49 18.63
C ILE A 151 0.47 14.56 18.96
N ALA A 152 1.14 14.45 20.10
CA ALA A 152 2.19 15.39 20.49
C ALA A 152 3.36 15.42 19.50
N MET A 153 3.83 14.24 19.06
CA MET A 153 4.89 14.13 18.06
C MET A 153 4.45 14.64 16.69
N MET A 154 3.21 14.36 16.26
CA MET A 154 2.66 14.90 15.01
C MET A 154 2.59 16.42 15.04
N ASN A 155 2.18 17.03 16.16
CA ASN A 155 2.14 18.48 16.31
C ASN A 155 3.53 19.11 16.18
N ASN A 156 4.55 18.53 16.83
CA ASN A 156 5.93 19.02 16.73
C ASN A 156 6.49 18.81 15.31
N SER A 157 6.26 17.64 14.70
CA SER A 157 6.68 17.35 13.32
C SER A 157 6.01 18.30 12.32
N TYR A 158 4.71 18.58 12.49
CA TYR A 158 3.98 19.53 11.64
C TYR A 158 4.58 20.93 11.69
N GLN A 159 4.91 21.44 12.89
CA GLN A 159 5.54 22.76 13.03
C GLN A 159 6.88 22.85 12.30
N LEU A 160 7.74 21.83 12.43
CA LEU A 160 9.04 21.79 11.75
C LEU A 160 8.91 21.70 10.23
N ILE A 161 7.91 20.98 9.72
CA ILE A 161 7.69 20.79 8.29
C ILE A 161 6.99 22.00 7.66
N ALA A 162 6.10 22.67 8.39
CA ALA A 162 5.32 23.80 7.89
C ALA A 162 6.19 24.95 7.39
N ASP A 163 7.33 25.21 8.04
CA ASP A 163 8.25 26.31 7.68
C ASP A 163 8.82 26.19 6.26
N HIS A 164 9.02 24.97 5.76
CA HIS A 164 9.58 24.70 4.43
C HIS A 164 8.56 24.14 3.43
N ALA A 165 7.31 23.94 3.85
CA ALA A 165 6.29 23.25 3.07
C ALA A 165 6.03 23.92 1.71
N ASP A 166 6.09 25.25 1.63
CA ASP A 166 5.84 26.00 0.39
C ASP A 166 6.94 25.79 -0.66
N ILE A 167 8.21 25.76 -0.24
CA ILE A 167 9.35 25.54 -1.14
C ILE A 167 9.27 24.12 -1.71
N GLU A 168 8.97 23.16 -0.84
CA GLU A 168 8.89 21.75 -1.18
C GLU A 168 7.68 21.42 -2.03
N TRP A 169 6.56 22.05 -1.75
CA TRP A 169 5.37 21.97 -2.60
C TRP A 169 5.65 22.53 -3.99
N LYS A 170 6.29 23.71 -4.09
CA LYS A 170 6.67 24.27 -5.40
C LYS A 170 7.62 23.34 -6.14
N PHE A 171 8.60 22.75 -5.46
CA PHE A 171 9.49 21.75 -6.05
C PHE A 171 8.72 20.52 -6.57
N ALA A 172 7.83 19.95 -5.76
CA ALA A 172 6.99 18.80 -6.14
C ALA A 172 6.06 19.13 -7.31
N ARG A 173 5.46 20.33 -7.32
CA ARG A 173 4.61 20.83 -8.40
C ARG A 173 5.40 20.99 -9.70
N THR A 174 6.61 21.54 -9.64
CA THR A 174 7.49 21.64 -10.82
C THR A 174 7.87 20.27 -11.35
N LYS A 175 8.17 19.29 -10.47
CA LYS A 175 8.43 17.91 -10.89
C LYS A 175 7.23 17.27 -11.59
N LEU A 176 6.01 17.53 -11.09
CA LEU A 176 4.78 17.11 -11.75
C LEU A 176 4.67 17.74 -13.13
N TRP A 177 4.87 19.06 -13.26
CA TRP A 177 4.82 19.73 -14.57
C TRP A 177 5.89 19.21 -15.55
N MET A 178 7.13 19.00 -15.09
CA MET A 178 8.19 18.41 -15.91
C MET A 178 7.80 17.03 -16.47
N SER A 179 7.08 16.22 -15.69
CA SER A 179 6.61 14.91 -16.18
C SER A 179 5.59 14.98 -17.32
N TYR A 180 4.94 16.12 -17.53
CA TYR A 180 4.06 16.37 -18.68
C TYR A 180 4.77 17.06 -19.85
N PHE A 181 5.93 17.69 -19.62
CA PHE A 181 6.72 18.34 -20.66
C PHE A 181 7.61 17.36 -21.44
N ASP A 182 8.07 16.27 -20.82
CA ASP A 182 8.84 15.25 -21.53
C ASP A 182 7.98 14.54 -22.59
N GLU A 183 8.45 14.53 -23.85
CA GLU A 183 7.73 14.01 -25.04
C GLU A 183 7.44 12.48 -25.03
N GLY A 184 7.76 11.76 -23.94
CA GLY A 184 7.66 10.30 -23.86
C GLY A 184 6.24 9.73 -23.72
N GLY A 185 5.22 10.57 -23.45
CA GLY A 185 3.86 10.14 -23.14
C GLY A 185 2.79 11.03 -23.76
N THR A 186 2.87 11.29 -25.07
CA THR A 186 1.98 12.24 -25.78
C THR A 186 0.49 11.87 -25.74
N LEU A 187 0.13 10.63 -25.37
CA LEU A 187 -1.24 10.12 -25.35
C LEU A 187 -1.65 9.72 -23.92
N PRO A 188 -2.77 10.24 -23.37
CA PRO A 188 -3.27 9.77 -22.10
C PRO A 188 -3.76 8.31 -22.23
N PRO A 189 -3.61 7.44 -21.21
CA PRO A 189 -4.37 6.19 -21.14
C PRO A 189 -5.87 6.51 -21.28
N PRO A 190 -6.67 5.81 -22.12
CA PRO A 190 -6.42 4.52 -22.77
C PRO A 190 -5.71 4.57 -24.13
N PHE A 191 -5.52 5.75 -24.71
CA PHE A 191 -5.02 5.91 -26.08
C PHE A 191 -3.54 5.58 -26.25
N ASN A 192 -2.80 5.47 -25.14
CA ASN A 192 -1.42 4.96 -25.12
C ASN A 192 -1.30 3.44 -25.41
N ILE A 193 -2.41 2.69 -25.47
CA ILE A 193 -2.39 1.24 -25.74
C ILE A 193 -2.30 0.96 -27.24
N VAL A 194 -2.84 1.83 -28.09
CA VAL A 194 -2.75 1.67 -29.54
C VAL A 194 -1.32 1.99 -29.96
N PRO A 195 -0.52 0.99 -30.39
CA PRO A 195 0.88 1.22 -30.70
C PRO A 195 0.97 2.22 -31.84
N SER A 196 1.69 3.33 -31.62
CA SER A 196 1.96 4.27 -32.70
C SER A 196 2.73 3.56 -33.82
N PRO A 197 2.52 3.92 -35.11
CA PRO A 197 3.30 3.36 -36.22
C PRO A 197 4.82 3.49 -36.01
N LYS A 198 5.26 4.55 -35.30
CA LYS A 198 6.65 4.75 -34.89
C LYS A 198 7.11 3.71 -33.87
N SER A 199 6.30 3.39 -32.85
CA SER A 199 6.63 2.36 -31.86
C SER A 199 6.74 0.96 -32.46
N VAL A 200 5.90 0.62 -33.43
CA VAL A 200 6.00 -0.65 -34.17
C VAL A 200 7.29 -0.70 -34.99
N TRP A 201 7.66 0.39 -35.65
CA TRP A 201 8.93 0.49 -36.39
C TRP A 201 10.15 0.34 -35.48
N TYR A 202 10.18 1.02 -34.33
CA TYR A 202 11.26 0.87 -33.35
C TYR A 202 11.34 -0.54 -32.76
N LEU A 203 10.19 -1.19 -32.53
CA LEU A 203 10.14 -2.56 -32.02
C LEU A 203 10.65 -3.57 -33.06
N LEU A 204 10.30 -3.38 -34.34
CA LEU A 204 10.85 -4.17 -35.46
C LEU A 204 12.35 -3.95 -35.63
N MET A 205 12.82 -2.70 -35.57
CA MET A 205 14.26 -2.36 -35.66
C MET A 205 15.05 -2.95 -34.48
N TRP A 206 14.47 -2.93 -33.28
CA TRP A 206 15.05 -3.53 -32.07
C TRP A 206 15.12 -5.05 -32.17
N LEU A 207 14.06 -5.71 -32.65
CA LEU A 207 14.03 -7.15 -32.94
C LEU A 207 15.07 -7.53 -34.01
N HIS A 208 15.18 -6.74 -35.08
CA HIS A 208 16.16 -6.98 -36.15
C HIS A 208 17.59 -6.82 -35.66
N THR A 209 17.87 -5.84 -34.79
CA THR A 209 19.19 -5.65 -34.19
C THR A 209 19.53 -6.80 -33.22
N ARG A 210 18.57 -7.26 -32.41
CA ARG A 210 18.73 -8.44 -31.53
C ARG A 210 18.95 -9.75 -32.31
N LEU A 211 18.30 -9.91 -33.46
CA LEU A 211 18.44 -11.06 -34.34
C LEU A 211 19.75 -11.01 -35.14
N CYS A 212 20.14 -9.87 -35.72
CA CYS A 212 21.41 -9.70 -36.45
C CYS A 212 22.64 -9.89 -35.56
N VAL A 213 22.61 -9.43 -34.30
CA VAL A 213 23.71 -9.68 -33.34
C VAL A 213 23.86 -11.18 -33.03
N ARG A 214 22.79 -11.98 -33.17
CA ARG A 214 22.83 -13.45 -33.01
C ARG A 214 23.25 -14.19 -34.28
N VAL A 215 23.16 -13.57 -35.45
CA VAL A 215 23.53 -14.16 -36.75
C VAL A 215 25.03 -14.00 -37.07
N GLN A 216 25.75 -13.07 -36.44
CA GLN A 216 27.20 -12.91 -36.65
C GLN A 216 28.07 -14.12 -36.21
N THR A 217 27.50 -15.15 -35.57
CA THR A 217 28.22 -16.42 -35.30
C THR A 217 28.25 -17.41 -36.48
N HIS A 218 27.62 -17.12 -37.62
CA HIS A 218 27.80 -17.92 -38.84
C HIS A 218 27.97 -16.98 -40.04
N GLY A 219 29.13 -17.09 -40.71
CA GLY A 219 29.64 -16.12 -41.67
C GLY A 219 28.82 -15.91 -42.95
N GLU A 220 29.18 -14.81 -43.63
CA GLU A 220 28.73 -14.34 -44.95
C GLU A 220 27.38 -13.59 -45.04
N ASP A 221 27.27 -12.40 -44.45
CA ASP A 221 26.16 -11.46 -44.77
C ASP A 221 26.51 -9.97 -44.51
N SER A 222 27.78 -9.57 -44.69
CA SER A 222 28.23 -8.21 -44.36
C SER A 222 27.74 -7.11 -45.32
N HIS A 223 27.40 -7.44 -46.58
CA HIS A 223 27.06 -6.45 -47.61
C HIS A 223 25.58 -6.02 -47.64
N LYS A 224 24.66 -6.79 -47.04
CA LYS A 224 23.23 -6.45 -47.02
C LYS A 224 22.87 -5.44 -45.92
N CYS A 225 23.68 -5.36 -44.88
CA CYS A 225 23.42 -4.55 -43.69
C CYS A 225 23.78 -3.05 -43.90
N GLU A 226 24.78 -2.74 -44.73
CA GLU A 226 25.15 -1.36 -45.06
C GLU A 226 24.10 -0.64 -45.91
N ASN A 227 23.56 -1.30 -46.94
CA ASN A 227 22.55 -0.70 -47.81
C ASN A 227 21.24 -0.37 -47.07
N LEU A 228 20.86 -1.14 -46.04
CA LEU A 228 19.69 -0.82 -45.21
C LEU A 228 19.94 0.36 -44.26
N ARG A 229 21.19 0.61 -43.87
CA ARG A 229 21.56 1.77 -43.03
C ARG A 229 21.44 3.08 -43.81
N GLU A 230 21.73 3.07 -45.11
CA GLU A 230 21.47 4.21 -45.99
C GLU A 230 19.96 4.42 -46.25
N PHE A 231 19.19 3.35 -46.46
CA PHE A 231 17.73 3.44 -46.60
C PHE A 231 17.03 3.95 -45.32
N THR A 232 17.57 3.63 -44.14
CA THR A 232 17.02 4.10 -42.85
C THR A 232 17.35 5.56 -42.56
N LEU A 233 18.52 6.07 -42.99
CA LEU A 233 18.83 7.50 -42.96
C LEU A 233 17.93 8.28 -43.93
N ALA A 234 17.67 7.74 -45.12
CA ALA A 234 16.78 8.37 -46.10
C ALA A 234 15.31 8.43 -45.63
N ALA A 235 14.81 7.36 -44.99
CA ALA A 235 13.45 7.31 -44.46
C ALA A 235 13.25 8.22 -43.23
N ALA A 236 14.28 8.38 -42.38
CA ALA A 236 14.23 9.29 -41.24
C ALA A 236 14.20 10.77 -41.67
N VAL A 237 14.91 11.13 -42.75
CA VAL A 237 14.87 12.48 -43.34
C VAL A 237 13.50 12.76 -43.98
N TRP A 238 12.90 11.79 -44.66
CA TRP A 238 11.58 11.94 -45.27
C TRP A 238 10.44 12.10 -44.26
N PHE A 239 10.47 11.33 -43.16
CA PHE A 239 9.50 11.48 -42.07
C PHE A 239 9.73 12.74 -41.21
N GLY A 240 10.95 13.29 -41.17
CA GLY A 240 11.25 14.57 -40.53
C GLY A 240 10.64 15.77 -41.25
N SER A 241 10.56 15.75 -42.59
CA SER A 241 9.95 16.82 -43.39
C SER A 241 8.42 16.88 -43.34
N LEU A 242 7.74 15.78 -42.98
CA LEU A 242 6.27 15.74 -42.92
C LEU A 242 5.68 16.33 -41.63
N ASN A 243 6.52 16.72 -40.66
CA ASN A 243 6.11 17.32 -39.38
C ASN A 243 6.27 18.87 -39.36
N LEU A 244 6.58 19.49 -40.51
CA LEU A 244 6.81 20.93 -40.66
C LEU A 244 5.82 21.64 -41.62
N LEU A 245 4.70 21.00 -41.91
CA LEU A 245 3.50 21.57 -42.55
C LEU A 245 2.27 21.10 -41.77
#